data_AF-A0A535CPL8-F1
#
_entry.id   AF-A0A535CPL8-F1
#
_cell.length_a   1.000
_cell.length_b   1.000
_cell.length_c   1.000
_cell.angle_alpha   90.00
_cell.angle_beta   90.00
_cell.angle_gamma   90.00
#
_symmetry.space_group_name_H-M   'P 1'
#
loop_
_entity.id
_entity.type
_entity.pdbx_description
1 polymer ?
#
loop_
_entity_poly.entity_id
_entity_poly.type
_entity_poly.pdbx_seq_one_letter_code
_entity_poly.pdbx_strand_id
1 'polypeptide(L)' 'MAITHDLPLERRTLHGHFSRDLEPVLSIDLGDSVRLRTLDAGWHWDLEGEWIE' A
#
# COMPACT_ATOMS: atom_id res chain seq x y z
N MET A 1 -22.93 10.55 -1.63
CA MET A 1 -22.73 9.26 -2.33
C MET A 1 -21.32 8.82 -1.99
N ALA A 2 -21.09 7.53 -1.74
CA ALA A 2 -19.74 7.03 -1.51
C ALA A 2 -18.86 7.27 -2.74
N ILE A 3 -17.61 7.65 -2.50
CA ILE A 3 -16.63 7.95 -3.54
C ILE A 3 -15.53 6.88 -3.54
N THR A 4 -14.96 6.62 -4.71
CA THR A 4 -13.75 5.80 -4.86
C THR A 4 -12.54 6.71 -5.02
N HIS A 5 -11.57 6.58 -4.13
CA HIS A 5 -10.28 7.27 -4.18
C HIS A 5 -9.24 6.37 -4.83
N ASP A 6 -8.41 6.90 -5.72
CA ASP A 6 -7.28 6.18 -6.31
C ASP A 6 -5.95 6.66 -5.69
N LEU A 7 -5.24 5.76 -5.01
CA LEU A 7 -3.91 6.01 -4.43
C LEU A 7 -2.84 5.42 -5.36
N PRO A 8 -2.10 6.26 -6.13
CA PRO A 8 -1.09 5.77 -7.06
C PRO A 8 0.14 5.22 -6.33
N LEU A 9 0.90 4.38 -7.04
CA LEU A 9 2.20 3.91 -6.58
C LEU A 9 3.24 5.00 -6.85
N GLU A 10 3.65 5.72 -5.81
CA GLU A 10 4.65 6.77 -5.90
C GLU A 10 5.40 6.93 -4.57
N ARG A 11 6.51 7.66 -4.58
CA ARG A 11 7.42 7.71 -3.42
C ARG A 11 6.78 8.30 -2.16
N ARG A 12 5.80 9.20 -2.30
CA ARG A 12 5.08 9.78 -1.16
C ARG A 12 4.00 8.87 -0.58
N THR A 13 3.59 7.81 -1.28
CA THR A 13 2.55 6.86 -0.82
C THR A 13 3.14 5.60 -0.18
N LEU A 14 4.46 5.56 0.01
CA LEU A 14 5.20 4.42 0.55
C LEU A 14 6.05 4.83 1.75
N HIS A 15 5.95 4.05 2.81
CA HIS A 15 6.82 4.15 3.97
C HIS A 15 7.33 2.75 4.35
N GLY A 16 8.63 2.62 4.57
CA GLY A 16 9.25 1.36 5.01
C GLY A 16 9.12 1.08 6.51
N HIS A 17 8.29 1.85 7.23
CA HIS A 17 8.08 1.74 8.66
C HIS A 17 6.71 2.32 9.03
N PHE A 18 6.20 1.94 10.20
CA PHE A 18 5.03 2.56 10.81
C PHE A 18 5.47 3.69 11.73
N SER A 19 4.86 4.86 11.61
CA SER A 19 5.08 6.00 12.50
C SER A 19 3.83 6.87 12.58
N ARG A 20 3.57 7.43 13.77
CA ARG A 20 2.49 8.41 13.99
C ARG A 20 2.85 9.82 13.50
N ASP A 21 4.12 10.07 13.24
CA ASP A 21 4.63 11.39 12.85
C ASP A 21 4.65 11.60 11.33
N LEU A 22 4.24 10.58 10.56
CA LEU A 22 4.10 10.68 9.10
C LEU A 22 2.79 11.38 8.75
N GLU A 23 2.86 12.30 7.79
CA GLU A 23 1.67 12.97 7.25
C GLU A 23 0.74 11.95 6.57
N PRO A 24 -0.59 11.99 6.83
CA PRO A 24 -1.54 11.14 6.14
C PRO A 24 -1.48 11.34 4.62
N VAL A 25 -1.36 10.24 3.88
CA VAL A 25 -1.34 10.28 2.41
C VAL A 25 -2.73 10.46 1.79
N LEU A 26 -3.79 10.19 2.57
CA LEU A 26 -5.20 10.33 2.20
C LEU A 26 -6.05 10.39 3.47
N SER A 27 -7.11 11.21 3.46
CA SER A 27 -8.21 11.16 4.44
C SER A 27 -9.52 10.88 3.69
N ILE A 28 -10.37 10.01 4.24
CA ILE A 28 -11.61 9.54 3.59
C ILE A 28 -12.80 9.62 4.55
N ASP A 29 -13.99 9.67 3.99
CA ASP A 29 -15.23 9.60 4.76
C ASP A 29 -15.72 8.15 4.92
N LEU A 30 -16.61 7.92 5.89
CA LEU A 30 -17.22 6.61 6.10
C LEU A 30 -18.04 6.19 4.88
N GLY A 31 -17.76 4.98 4.38
CA GLY A 31 -18.44 4.40 3.22
C GLY A 31 -17.69 4.62 1.91
N ASP A 32 -16.64 5.45 1.89
CA ASP A 32 -15.75 5.55 0.73
C ASP A 32 -14.94 4.28 0.51
N SER A 33 -14.50 4.09 -0.72
CA SER A 33 -13.60 3.00 -1.13
C SER A 33 -12.25 3.55 -1.56
N VAL A 34 -11.17 2.81 -1.32
CA VAL A 34 -9.81 3.19 -1.74
C VAL A 34 -9.23 2.10 -2.63
N ARG A 35 -8.85 2.45 -3.85
CA ARG A 35 -8.04 1.61 -4.73
C ARG A 35 -6.59 2.05 -4.60
N LEU A 36 -5.76 1.18 -4.02
CA LEU A 36 -4.34 1.44 -3.81
C LEU A 36 -3.46 0.52 -4.66
N ARG A 37 -2.30 1.03 -5.08
CA ARG A 37 -1.24 0.26 -5.74
C ARG A 37 -0.04 0.16 -4.82
N THR A 38 0.46 -1.06 -4.61
CA THR A 38 1.62 -1.35 -3.74
C THR A 38 2.72 -2.04 -4.52
N LEU A 39 3.94 -2.00 -3.97
CA LEU A 39 4.99 -2.92 -4.39
C LEU A 39 4.69 -4.32 -3.85
N ASP A 40 5.15 -5.32 -4.57
CA ASP A 40 5.31 -6.65 -3.99
C ASP A 40 6.40 -6.60 -2.91
N ALA A 41 6.15 -7.23 -1.76
CA ALA A 41 7.10 -7.24 -0.65
C ALA A 41 8.28 -8.20 -0.88
N GLY A 42 8.32 -8.91 -2.01
CA GLY A 42 9.34 -9.90 -2.35
C GLY A 42 9.34 -11.08 -1.39
N TRP A 43 8.21 -11.33 -0.71
CA TRP A 43 8.06 -12.46 0.21
C TRP A 43 7.83 -13.75 -0.59
N HIS A 44 8.80 -14.09 -1.43
CA HIS A 44 8.87 -15.36 -2.13
C HIS A 44 9.34 -16.41 -1.13
N TRP A 45 8.37 -17.05 -0.46
CA TRP A 45 8.65 -18.23 0.35
C TRP A 45 8.54 -19.44 -0.58
N ASP A 46 9.66 -19.95 -1.04
CA ASP A 46 9.65 -21.29 -1.60
C ASP A 46 9.62 -22.30 -0.44
N LEU A 47 8.76 -23.32 -0.53
CA LEU A 47 8.69 -24.37 0.50
C LEU A 47 10.01 -25.18 0.55
N GLU A 48 10.84 -25.09 -0.49
CA GLU A 48 12.13 -25.77 -0.62
C GLU A 48 13.34 -24.83 -0.81
N GLY A 49 13.15 -23.51 -0.66
CA GLY A 49 14.26 -22.55 -0.59
C GLY A 49 14.92 -22.16 -1.92
N GLU A 50 14.32 -22.43 -3.07
CA GLU A 50 14.82 -21.96 -4.36
C GLU A 50 14.12 -20.67 -4.81
N TRP A 51 14.92 -19.65 -5.15
CA TRP A 51 14.43 -18.39 -5.71
C TRP A 51 13.94 -18.63 -7.14
N ILE A 52 12.69 -18.28 -7.43
CA ILE A 52 12.13 -18.32 -8.79
C ILE A 52 12.03 -16.88 -9.31
N GLU A 53 12.78 -16.57 -10.37
CA GLU A 53 12.68 -15.32 -11.17
C GLU A 53 11.52 -15.36 -12.17
#